data_AF-A0A1M5FSL2-F1
#
_entry.id   AF-A0A1M5FSL2-F1
#
_cell.length_a   1.000
_cell.length_b   1.000
_cell.length_c   1.000
_cell.angle_alpha   90.00
_cell.angle_beta   90.00
_cell.angle_gamma   90.00
#
_symmetry.space_group_name_H-M   'P 1'
#
loop_
_entity.id
_entity.type
_entity.pdbx_description
1 polymer ?
#
loop_
_entity_poly.entity_id
_entity_poly.type
_entity_poly.pdbx_seq_one_letter_code
_entity_poly.pdbx_strand_id
1 'polypeptide(L)' 'MFYVYIIYSKTFDIYYKGFSEDVAQRLLYHNENRSRYTSNKGPWD' A
#
# COMPACT_ATOMS: atom_id res chain seq x y z
N MET A 1 0.29 12.37 -13.61
CA MET A 1 0.30 13.22 -12.38
C MET A 1 0.56 12.28 -11.24
N PHE A 2 1.57 12.54 -10.42
CA PHE A 2 1.92 11.66 -9.31
C PHE A 2 1.27 12.14 -8.02
N TYR A 3 0.75 11.19 -7.24
CA TYR A 3 0.22 11.42 -5.91
C TYR A 3 1.11 10.75 -4.88
N VAL A 4 1.32 11.41 -3.74
CA VAL A 4 1.91 10.81 -2.55
C VAL A 4 0.77 10.35 -1.64
N TYR A 5 0.87 9.15 -1.09
CA TYR A 5 -0.15 8.56 -0.23
C TYR A 5 0.48 7.91 1.01
N ILE A 6 -0.38 7.68 2.01
CA ILE A 6 -0.10 6.84 3.17
C ILE A 6 -1.21 5.80 3.22
N ILE A 7 -0.83 4.54 3.40
CA ILE A 7 -1.74 3.42 3.66
C ILE A 7 -1.43 2.82 5.03
N TYR A 8 -2.45 2.24 5.67
CA TYR A 8 -2.40 1.70 7.01
C TYR A 8 -2.71 0.20 6.98
N SER A 9 -1.92 -0.58 7.71
CA SER A 9 -2.19 -1.99 7.95
C SER A 9 -2.87 -2.18 9.30
N LYS A 10 -4.13 -2.60 9.29
CA LYS A 10 -4.91 -2.87 10.51
C LYS A 10 -4.36 -4.05 11.31
N THR A 11 -3.72 -5.01 10.65
CA THR A 11 -3.20 -6.23 11.29
C THR A 11 -1.88 -5.96 12.02
N PHE A 12 -1.04 -5.10 11.46
CA PHE A 12 0.32 -4.88 11.96
C PHE A 12 0.51 -3.53 12.66
N ASP A 13 -0.51 -2.67 12.67
CA ASP A 13 -0.45 -1.31 13.23
C ASP A 13 0.73 -0.51 12.67
N ILE A 14 0.90 -0.57 11.34
CA ILE A 14 1.97 0.11 10.62
C ILE A 14 1.42 0.98 9.49
N TYR A 15 2.14 2.07 9.23
CA TYR A 15 1.90 2.96 8.10
C TYR A 15 2.97 2.75 7.03
N TYR A 16 2.56 2.80 5.77
CA TYR A 16 3.46 2.82 4.62
C TYR A 16 3.18 4.05 3.77
N LYS A 17 4.24 4.79 3.43
CA LYS A 17 4.17 5.92 2.50
C LYS A 17 4.69 5.52 1.14
N GLY A 18 4.02 5.98 0.09
CA GLY A 18 4.42 5.71 -1.29
C GLY A 18 3.92 6.79 -2.25
N PHE A 19 4.21 6.60 -3.53
CA PHE A 19 3.69 7.45 -4.59
C PHE A 19 3.29 6.62 -5.80
N SER A 20 2.34 7.12 -6.59
CA SER A 20 1.85 6.47 -7.82
C SER A 20 1.09 7.50 -8.66
N GLU A 21 1.00 7.27 -9.97
CA GLU A 21 0.03 7.99 -10.81
C GLU A 21 -1.39 7.44 -10.67
N ASP A 22 -1.50 6.15 -10.31
CA ASP A 22 -2.75 5.47 -10.02
C ASP A 22 -2.67 4.85 -8.62
N VAL A 23 -3.27 5.52 -7.64
CA VAL A 23 -3.25 5.11 -6.23
C VAL A 23 -4.15 3.90 -5.99
N ALA A 24 -5.26 3.78 -6.73
CA ALA A 24 -6.21 2.68 -6.58
C ALA A 24 -5.59 1.35 -7.04
N GLN A 25 -4.99 1.34 -8.24
CA GLN A 25 -4.25 0.17 -8.73
C GLN A 25 -3.07 -0.18 -7.80
N ARG A 26 -2.41 0.83 -7.24
CA ARG A 26 -1.29 0.65 -6.32
C ARG A 26 -1.71 0.00 -5.00
N LEU A 27 -2.87 0.38 -4.46
CA LEU A 27 -3.47 -0.23 -3.28
C LEU A 27 -3.78 -1.72 -3.51
N LEU A 28 -4.34 -2.07 -4.68
CA LEU A 28 -4.55 -3.47 -5.08
C LEU A 28 -3.24 -4.26 -5.06
N TYR A 29 -2.16 -3.70 -5.62
CA TYR A 29 -0.85 -4.37 -5.61
C TYR A 29 -0.27 -4.59 -4.20
N HIS A 30 -0.55 -3.69 -3.25
CA HIS A 30 -0.16 -3.89 -1.86
C HIS A 30 -0.92 -5.05 -1.21
N ASN A 31 -2.23 -5.14 -1.47
CA ASN A 31 -3.11 -6.20 -0.97
C ASN A 31 -2.88 -7.55 -1.66
N GLU A 32 -2.40 -7.56 -2.91
CA GLU A 32 -2.03 -8.77 -3.67
C GLU A 32 -0.57 -9.21 -3.46
N ASN A 33 0.13 -8.66 -2.46
CA ASN A 33 1.51 -9.04 -2.12
C ASN A 33 2.55 -8.81 -3.23
N ARG A 34 2.29 -7.94 -4.21
CA ARG A 34 3.22 -7.66 -5.33
C ARG A 34 4.39 -6.75 -4.94
N SER A 35 4.38 -6.19 -3.74
CA SER A 35 5.40 -5.27 -3.24
C SER A 35 6.29 -5.92 -2.19
N ARG A 36 7.61 -5.79 -2.33
CA ARG A 36 8.59 -6.47 -1.46
C ARG A 36 8.42 -6.19 0.04
N TYR A 37 8.20 -4.92 0.41
CA TYR A 37 8.07 -4.55 1.82
C TYR A 37 6.67 -4.82 2.36
N THR A 38 5.63 -4.42 1.62
CA THR A 38 4.25 -4.48 2.11
C THR A 38 3.59 -5.86 1.92
N SER A 39 4.27 -6.81 1.27
CA SER A 39 3.79 -8.18 1.15
C SER A 39 3.62 -8.84 2.52
N ASN A 40 2.56 -9.62 2.64
CA ASN A 40 2.11 -10.34 3.83
C ASN A 40 1.85 -9.44 5.04
N LYS A 41 1.68 -8.14 4.80
CA LYS A 41 1.39 -7.12 5.81
C LYS A 41 0.04 -6.44 5.58
N GLY A 42 -0.79 -7.01 4.70
CA GLY A 42 -2.16 -6.55 4.49
C GLY A 42 -3.14 -7.06 5.58
N PRO A 43 -4.43 -6.70 5.47
CA PRO A 43 -4.97 -5.79 4.46
C PRO A 43 -4.51 -4.34 4.70
N TRP A 44 -4.30 -3.63 3.60
CA TRP A 44 -3.93 -2.22 3.52
C TRP A 44 -5.15 -1.40 3.12
N ASP A 45 -5.37 -0.29 3.83
CA ASP A 45 -6.37 0.76 3.54
C ASP A 45 -5.69 2.13 3.41
#